data_AF-A0A8B7BPB6-F1
#
_entry.id   AF-A0A8B7BPB6-F1
#
_cell.length_a   1.000
_cell.length_b   1.000
_cell.length_c   1.000
_cell.angle_alpha   90.00
_cell.angle_beta   90.00
_cell.angle_gamma   90.00
#
_symmetry.space_group_name_H-M   'P 1'
#
loop_
_entity.id
_entity.type
_entity.pdbx_description
1 polymer ?
#
loop_
_entity_poly.entity_id
_entity_poly.type
_entity_poly.pdbx_seq_one_letter_code
_entity_poly.pdbx_strand_id
1 'polypeptide(L)'
;MKRMASKKSHSWWWNSHISPKNSKWLLENLEEMDKRVKEMLKLIEEEGDSFAKKAEMYYERRPMLISHVEDFYRMYRALAERYDNVTGELRKNVPSELQSQGSGNGSDFGSEPPVSPTLSPELTPERKPPRPKPSPRSSGFHLFVGSGGSSDVSRKGSDGSFSSSSSESESESDDVKEVNVDSISSRLHDRILELEDELSDVKEKLQIQEEKFSNGQCEHILNGNHLGFSSKISALEEELIIEKAKLQDSEAEIVNLQNKLEERNAFIETKNIQLSLEKKQVAELEKQIAVLEAEISAHKNEIEDLKGAMAASSQMFEAELSDRDLEIGECKTELINLSERLLKEKSSLEADVENLEGVVKGLNAEVDKISGEKLLLEARLAELENVIQELEMRAASSAEKFLQEKSVLEAEAVNLSQSNASLEVKLFKLEVDIRQLEAEKMEASKESGEHIAELNQSLDALNLQLEILTSEKETLHAKVNTLIDDVKCRDDQISQMDEHLCQLHLEHAELIIGITEAQKAAAELSKRVRELEEEVHRQKVEISDGAEGKREAIRQLCFSLEHYRDGYHQLRQLLQGHKRPVVMAT
;
A
#
# COMPACT_ATOMS: atom_id res chain seq x y z
N MET A 1 38.32 3.94 -9.62
CA MET A 1 39.20 4.85 -8.83
C MET A 1 38.48 5.28 -7.55
N LYS A 2 39.20 5.76 -6.53
CA LYS A 2 38.61 6.15 -5.23
C LYS A 2 37.84 7.47 -5.34
N ARG A 3 36.64 7.57 -4.77
CA ARG A 3 35.90 8.84 -4.60
C ARG A 3 36.52 9.63 -3.42
N MET A 4 37.01 10.84 -3.67
CA MET A 4 37.27 11.82 -2.63
C MET A 4 35.95 12.50 -2.26
N ALA A 5 35.58 12.50 -0.98
CA ALA A 5 34.38 13.20 -0.50
C ALA A 5 34.72 14.66 -0.18
N SER A 6 33.96 15.61 -0.74
CA SER A 6 34.12 17.03 -0.43
C SER A 6 33.74 17.32 1.02
N LYS A 7 34.61 18.02 1.76
CA LYS A 7 34.35 18.47 3.12
C LYS A 7 33.42 19.69 3.10
N LYS A 8 32.10 19.46 3.08
CA LYS A 8 31.13 20.53 3.39
C LYS A 8 31.39 21.08 4.79
N SER A 9 31.39 22.41 4.92
CA SER A 9 31.54 23.16 6.17
C SER A 9 30.28 23.12 7.06
N HIS A 10 29.73 21.93 7.28
CA HIS A 10 28.61 21.75 8.22
C HIS A 10 29.10 21.90 9.67
N SER A 11 28.37 22.70 10.44
CA SER A 11 28.67 23.15 11.80
C SER A 11 29.33 22.09 12.67
N TRP A 12 30.56 22.37 13.10
CA TRP A 12 31.43 21.38 13.76
C TRP A 12 30.81 20.82 15.06
N TRP A 13 30.00 21.62 15.76
CA TRP A 13 29.16 21.18 16.89
C TRP A 13 28.23 20.01 16.52
N TRP A 14 27.36 20.22 15.52
CA TRP A 14 26.30 19.27 15.16
C TRP A 14 26.89 17.94 14.65
N ASN A 15 27.94 18.02 13.83
CA ASN A 15 28.70 16.85 13.37
C ASN A 15 29.39 16.08 14.51
N SER A 16 29.72 16.75 15.62
CA SER A 16 30.40 16.12 16.77
C SER A 16 29.44 15.45 17.74
N HIS A 17 28.22 15.97 17.93
CA HIS A 17 27.30 15.49 18.96
C HIS A 17 26.11 14.66 18.46
N ILE A 18 25.62 14.89 17.24
CA ILE A 18 24.41 14.23 16.70
C ILE A 18 24.70 13.54 15.35
N SER A 19 25.86 12.89 15.27
CA SER A 19 26.26 12.05 14.13
C SER A 19 26.22 10.56 14.54
N PRO A 20 25.68 9.66 13.71
CA PRO A 20 25.74 8.20 13.94
C PRO A 20 27.16 7.65 14.10
N LYS A 21 28.20 8.43 13.75
CA LYS A 21 29.61 8.05 13.90
C LYS A 21 30.21 8.40 15.26
N ASN A 22 29.53 9.22 16.07
CA ASN A 22 30.02 9.69 17.37
C ASN A 22 29.06 9.37 18.53
N SER A 23 27.75 9.22 18.26
CA SER A 23 26.75 8.85 19.26
C SER A 23 26.50 7.35 19.28
N LYS A 24 26.99 6.67 20.33
CA LYS A 24 26.77 5.23 20.53
C LYS A 24 25.28 4.87 20.63
N TRP A 25 24.52 5.61 21.44
CA TRP A 25 23.09 5.34 21.64
C TRP A 25 22.27 5.49 20.36
N LEU A 26 22.67 6.40 19.46
CA LEU A 26 22.03 6.59 18.16
C LEU A 26 22.34 5.44 17.20
N LEU A 27 23.57 4.93 17.23
CA LEU A 27 23.97 3.76 16.43
C LEU A 27 23.28 2.48 16.93
N GLU A 28 23.32 2.23 18.24
CA GLU A 28 22.65 1.10 18.90
C GLU A 28 21.14 1.09 18.60
N ASN A 29 20.48 2.25 18.67
CA ASN A 29 19.06 2.37 18.37
C ASN A 29 18.73 2.25 16.86
N LEU A 30 19.63 2.69 15.96
CA LEU A 30 19.49 2.45 14.52
C LEU A 30 19.64 0.95 14.18
N GLU A 31 20.59 0.25 14.79
CA GLU A 31 20.77 -1.21 14.65
C GLU A 31 19.57 -1.99 15.23
N GLU A 32 19.02 -1.55 16.36
CA GLU A 32 17.81 -2.16 16.94
C GLU A 32 16.57 -1.95 16.06
N MET A 33 16.36 -0.73 15.53
CA MET A 33 15.26 -0.45 14.59
C MET A 33 15.40 -1.26 13.28
N ASP A 34 16.59 -1.35 12.70
CA ASP A 34 16.88 -2.15 11.51
C ASP A 34 16.66 -3.66 11.76
N LYS A 35 17.05 -4.17 12.93
CA LYS A 35 16.74 -5.54 13.38
C LYS A 35 15.23 -5.78 13.45
N ARG A 36 14.46 -4.85 14.04
CA ARG A 36 12.99 -4.96 14.12
C ARG A 36 12.32 -4.89 12.76
N VAL A 37 12.80 -4.06 11.83
CA VAL A 37 12.31 -4.03 10.45
C VAL A 37 12.55 -5.38 9.75
N LYS A 38 13.71 -6.00 9.96
CA LYS A 38 14.01 -7.34 9.42
C LYS A 38 13.16 -8.45 10.06
N GLU A 39 12.79 -8.32 11.34
CA GLU A 39 11.84 -9.21 11.99
C GLU A 39 10.42 -9.06 11.40
N MET A 40 9.96 -7.83 11.15
CA MET A 40 8.67 -7.55 10.50
C MET A 40 8.60 -8.07 9.05
N LEU A 41 9.66 -7.90 8.26
CA LEU A 41 9.73 -8.40 6.88
C LEU A 41 9.64 -9.93 6.82
N LYS A 42 10.33 -10.65 7.71
CA LYS A 42 10.26 -12.13 7.77
C LYS A 42 8.85 -12.67 8.04
N LEU A 43 8.05 -11.97 8.85
CA LEU A 43 6.64 -12.35 9.08
C LEU A 43 5.78 -12.24 7.80
N ILE A 44 6.22 -11.46 6.82
CA ILE A 44 5.53 -11.18 5.55
C ILE A 44 6.07 -12.06 4.40
N GLU A 45 7.38 -12.30 4.34
CA GLU A 45 8.06 -12.99 3.22
C GLU A 45 7.83 -14.51 3.15
N GLU A 46 7.60 -15.19 4.28
CA GLU A 46 7.41 -16.66 4.29
C GLU A 46 6.02 -17.06 3.78
N GLU A 47 5.91 -17.38 2.48
CA GLU A 47 4.69 -17.94 1.88
C GLU A 47 4.41 -19.38 2.33
N GLY A 48 3.13 -19.74 2.47
CA GLY A 48 2.68 -21.11 2.65
C GLY A 48 2.25 -21.73 1.33
N ASP A 49 2.64 -22.99 1.09
CA ASP A 49 2.49 -23.76 -0.17
C ASP A 49 1.04 -24.00 -0.65
N SER A 50 0.04 -23.50 0.09
CA SER A 50 -1.39 -23.67 -0.18
C SER A 50 -2.17 -22.50 0.41
N PHE A 51 -3.25 -22.09 -0.26
CA PHE A 51 -4.08 -20.95 0.12
C PHE A 51 -4.63 -21.04 1.55
N ALA A 52 -5.09 -22.22 1.98
CA ALA A 52 -5.59 -22.43 3.33
C ALA A 52 -4.50 -22.17 4.40
N LYS A 53 -3.30 -22.70 4.17
CA LYS A 53 -2.11 -22.49 5.01
C LYS A 53 -1.67 -21.03 5.00
N LYS A 54 -1.77 -20.33 3.85
CA LYS A 54 -1.47 -18.89 3.75
C LYS A 54 -2.48 -18.03 4.53
N ALA A 55 -3.75 -18.42 4.60
CA ALA A 55 -4.76 -17.77 5.43
C ALA A 55 -4.56 -18.05 6.93
N GLU A 56 -4.29 -19.30 7.31
CA GLU A 56 -3.98 -19.72 8.67
C GLU A 56 -2.78 -18.96 9.24
N MET A 57 -1.63 -19.00 8.54
CA MET A 57 -0.42 -18.26 8.91
C MET A 57 -0.63 -16.74 8.95
N TYR A 58 -1.54 -16.19 8.14
CA TYR A 58 -1.88 -14.76 8.20
C TYR A 58 -2.57 -14.40 9.53
N TYR A 59 -3.54 -15.19 9.99
CA TYR A 59 -4.22 -14.93 11.25
C TYR A 59 -3.31 -15.15 12.47
N GLU A 60 -2.38 -16.11 12.42
CA GLU A 60 -1.39 -16.32 13.50
C GLU A 60 -0.29 -15.26 13.54
N ARG A 61 0.25 -14.84 12.38
CA ARG A 61 1.32 -13.83 12.33
C ARG A 61 0.84 -12.39 12.49
N ARG A 62 -0.42 -12.07 12.17
CA ARG A 62 -0.96 -10.70 12.25
C ARG A 62 -0.83 -10.07 13.66
N PRO A 63 -1.15 -10.75 14.77
CA PRO A 63 -0.86 -10.24 16.12
C PRO A 63 0.63 -9.99 16.37
N MET A 64 1.50 -10.89 15.92
CA MET A 64 2.95 -10.74 16.08
C MET A 64 3.48 -9.53 15.31
N LEU A 65 3.02 -9.34 14.07
CA LEU A 65 3.39 -8.20 13.24
C LEU A 65 2.92 -6.87 13.85
N ILE A 66 1.69 -6.81 14.36
CA ILE A 66 1.17 -5.63 15.08
C ILE A 66 2.05 -5.30 16.28
N SER A 67 2.43 -6.30 17.09
CA SER A 67 3.34 -6.09 18.24
C SER A 67 4.70 -5.53 17.83
N HIS A 68 5.28 -5.98 16.71
CA HIS A 68 6.57 -5.46 16.23
C HIS A 68 6.44 -4.02 15.68
N VAL A 69 5.30 -3.69 15.04
CA VAL A 69 5.01 -2.31 14.60
C VAL A 69 4.82 -1.36 15.79
N GLU A 70 4.14 -1.82 16.85
CA GLU A 70 3.99 -1.05 18.09
C GLU A 70 5.35 -0.81 18.79
N ASP A 71 6.18 -1.85 18.94
CA ASP A 71 7.53 -1.73 19.47
C ASP A 71 8.39 -0.77 18.64
N PHE A 72 8.34 -0.88 17.30
CA PHE A 72 9.01 0.02 16.37
C PHE A 72 8.59 1.49 16.59
N TYR A 73 7.28 1.75 16.70
CA TYR A 73 6.77 3.09 16.96
C TYR A 73 7.17 3.63 18.35
N ARG A 74 7.24 2.77 19.37
CA ARG A 74 7.74 3.14 20.72
C ARG A 74 9.21 3.55 20.70
N MET A 75 10.06 2.82 19.99
CA MET A 75 11.48 3.19 19.83
C MET A 75 11.64 4.48 19.02
N TYR A 76 10.88 4.65 17.94
CA TYR A 76 10.88 5.88 17.14
C TYR A 76 10.46 7.11 17.96
N ARG A 77 9.42 6.98 18.81
CA ARG A 77 9.02 8.02 19.77
C ARG A 77 10.15 8.37 20.74
N ALA A 78 10.75 7.38 21.38
CA ALA A 78 11.84 7.59 22.34
C ALA A 78 13.09 8.22 21.69
N LEU A 79 13.37 7.91 20.41
CA LEU A 79 14.42 8.55 19.62
C LEU A 79 14.09 10.03 19.35
N ALA A 80 12.87 10.33 18.91
CA ALA A 80 12.43 11.71 18.64
C ALA A 80 12.46 12.56 19.92
N GLU A 81 11.93 12.05 21.03
CA GLU A 81 11.96 12.71 22.34
C GLU A 81 13.40 12.98 22.82
N ARG A 82 14.35 12.07 22.58
CA ARG A 82 15.78 12.31 22.86
C ARG A 82 16.40 13.34 21.94
N TYR A 83 16.06 13.35 20.65
CA TYR A 83 16.53 14.35 19.71
C TYR A 83 16.03 15.77 20.06
N ASP A 84 14.76 15.90 20.43
CA ASP A 84 14.16 17.16 20.87
C ASP A 84 14.73 17.64 22.21
N ASN A 85 15.01 16.72 23.15
CA ASN A 85 15.70 17.07 24.40
C ASN A 85 17.12 17.62 24.12
N VAL A 86 17.95 16.92 23.34
CA VAL A 86 19.30 17.40 22.98
C VAL A 86 19.25 18.72 22.20
N THR A 87 18.28 18.89 21.30
CA THR A 87 18.09 20.12 20.51
C THR A 87 17.49 21.27 21.34
N GLY A 88 16.72 20.96 22.37
CA GLY A 88 16.19 21.90 23.36
C GLY A 88 17.25 22.36 24.35
N GLU A 89 18.09 21.45 24.86
CA GLU A 89 19.26 21.77 25.66
C GLU A 89 20.29 22.58 24.87
N LEU A 90 20.53 22.25 23.60
CA LEU A 90 21.37 23.05 22.72
C LEU A 90 20.86 24.49 22.62
N ARG A 91 19.56 24.69 22.34
CA ARG A 91 18.95 26.04 22.29
C ARG A 91 19.02 26.80 23.62
N LYS A 92 19.07 26.12 24.76
CA LYS A 92 19.27 26.74 26.10
C LYS A 92 20.73 27.09 26.41
N ASN A 93 21.69 26.49 25.71
CA ASN A 93 23.13 26.67 25.95
C ASN A 93 23.84 27.57 24.90
N VAL A 94 23.10 28.13 23.94
CA VAL A 94 23.62 29.22 23.09
C VAL A 94 23.65 30.51 23.93
N PRO A 95 24.80 31.21 24.07
CA PRO A 95 24.86 32.46 24.82
C PRO A 95 23.98 33.56 24.19
N SER A 96 23.23 34.28 25.04
CA SER A 96 22.25 35.30 24.63
C SER A 96 22.83 36.54 23.94
N GLU A 97 24.16 36.63 23.78
CA GLU A 97 24.91 37.75 23.21
C GLU A 97 24.54 38.05 21.74
N LEU A 98 24.09 37.02 20.98
CA LEU A 98 23.82 37.13 19.54
C LEU A 98 22.35 37.40 19.17
N GLN A 99 21.46 37.58 20.15
CA GLN A 99 20.02 37.79 19.90
C GLN A 99 19.59 39.27 19.94
N SER A 100 20.56 40.19 19.91
CA SER A 100 20.37 41.64 20.17
C SER A 100 20.31 42.53 18.92
N GLN A 101 20.53 41.99 17.71
CA GLN A 101 20.44 42.75 16.45
C GLN A 101 19.58 42.03 15.41
N GLY A 102 18.38 42.56 15.17
CA GLY A 102 17.38 41.98 14.28
C GLY A 102 16.00 42.61 14.42
N SER A 103 15.91 43.94 14.39
CA SER A 103 14.64 44.68 14.47
C SER A 103 14.38 45.43 13.16
N GLY A 104 13.23 45.17 12.54
CA GLY A 104 12.76 45.86 11.33
C GLY A 104 11.78 45.02 10.51
N ASN A 105 10.57 45.56 10.29
CA ASN A 105 9.52 45.11 9.37
C ASN A 105 8.85 43.74 9.70
N GLY A 106 7.52 43.60 9.82
CA GLY A 106 6.44 44.61 9.88
C GLY A 106 5.21 44.30 9.00
N SER A 107 4.38 43.34 9.40
CA SER A 107 2.96 43.10 9.02
C SER A 107 2.51 41.88 9.84
N ASP A 108 1.68 41.94 10.87
CA ASP A 108 0.32 42.50 11.01
C ASP A 108 -0.73 41.80 10.14
N PHE A 109 -1.50 40.91 10.79
CA PHE A 109 -2.91 40.58 10.51
C PHE A 109 -3.45 39.62 11.61
N GLY A 110 -4.54 40.00 12.30
CA GLY A 110 -5.40 39.04 13.04
C GLY A 110 -5.34 39.02 14.59
N SER A 111 -6.16 39.85 15.23
CA SER A 111 -6.67 39.68 16.62
C SER A 111 -7.64 38.47 16.71
N GLU A 112 -8.06 37.90 17.85
CA GLU A 112 -7.94 38.21 19.30
C GLU A 112 -8.10 36.88 20.12
N PRO A 113 -7.82 36.81 21.45
CA PRO A 113 -7.85 35.57 22.25
C PRO A 113 -9.16 35.54 23.13
N PRO A 114 -9.32 35.00 24.38
CA PRO A 114 -8.38 34.52 25.42
C PRO A 114 -8.67 33.10 25.99
N VAL A 115 -7.73 32.57 26.80
CA VAL A 115 -7.90 32.28 28.24
C VAL A 115 -6.55 31.80 28.82
N SER A 116 -6.17 32.35 29.98
CA SER A 116 -5.11 31.84 30.86
C SER A 116 -5.67 31.71 32.28
N PRO A 117 -4.95 31.01 33.17
CA PRO A 117 -4.51 31.76 34.35
C PRO A 117 -3.03 31.58 34.70
N THR A 118 -2.43 32.70 35.08
CA THR A 118 -1.05 32.84 35.61
C THR A 118 -0.93 32.27 37.03
N LEU A 119 0.30 32.04 37.50
CA LEU A 119 0.69 32.56 38.82
C LEU A 119 2.22 32.72 38.96
N SER A 120 2.66 33.89 39.41
CA SER A 120 4.02 34.23 39.85
C SER A 120 3.95 35.48 40.72
N PRO A 121 4.81 35.60 41.74
CA PRO A 121 5.34 36.90 42.18
C PRO A 121 6.88 36.85 42.22
N GLU A 122 7.65 37.74 41.59
CA GLU A 122 7.64 39.22 41.56
C GLU A 122 8.19 39.86 42.85
N LEU A 123 9.27 40.65 42.71
CA LEU A 123 9.42 42.03 43.22
C LEU A 123 10.75 42.69 42.77
N THR A 124 10.81 44.02 42.85
CA THR A 124 11.74 44.96 42.15
C THR A 124 12.49 45.89 43.15
N PRO A 125 13.19 46.99 42.77
CA PRO A 125 14.31 47.21 41.82
C PRO A 125 15.51 48.04 42.40
N GLU A 126 16.49 48.39 41.54
CA GLU A 126 17.29 49.65 41.53
C GLU A 126 18.18 50.11 42.73
N ARG A 127 19.52 50.14 42.55
CA ARG A 127 20.38 51.37 42.55
C ARG A 127 21.91 51.13 42.49
N LYS A 128 22.66 52.11 41.94
CA LYS A 128 24.14 52.29 42.04
C LYS A 128 24.48 53.27 43.21
N PRO A 129 25.78 53.54 43.52
CA PRO A 129 26.90 52.67 43.92
C PRO A 129 27.46 53.08 45.32
N PRO A 130 28.53 52.47 45.89
CA PRO A 130 29.85 53.14 45.86
C PRO A 130 31.11 52.22 45.98
N ARG A 131 32.31 52.83 46.00
CA ARG A 131 33.57 52.21 46.50
C ARG A 131 33.62 52.26 48.05
N PRO A 132 34.46 51.42 48.72
CA PRO A 132 35.76 51.93 49.16
C PRO A 132 36.93 50.91 49.07
N LYS A 133 38.17 51.37 49.37
CA LYS A 133 39.37 50.52 49.60
C LYS A 133 39.41 50.03 51.06
N PRO A 134 40.34 49.12 51.42
CA PRO A 134 41.57 49.62 52.07
C PRO A 134 42.89 48.99 51.56
N SER A 135 44.00 49.49 52.12
CA SER A 135 45.44 49.15 51.91
C SER A 135 45.99 48.37 53.14
N PRO A 136 47.32 48.16 53.42
CA PRO A 136 48.55 48.63 52.75
C PRO A 136 49.80 47.68 52.74
N ARG A 137 50.94 48.21 52.21
CA ARG A 137 52.37 47.95 52.55
C ARG A 137 53.06 46.59 52.21
N SER A 138 53.82 46.61 51.11
CA SER A 138 55.32 46.55 51.04
C SER A 138 55.74 46.85 49.58
N SER A 139 56.91 47.40 49.19
CA SER A 139 58.22 47.70 49.80
C SER A 139 59.23 46.54 49.89
N GLY A 140 59.96 46.26 48.79
CA GLY A 140 61.19 45.46 48.83
C GLY A 140 61.77 45.03 47.48
N PHE A 141 62.79 45.77 47.00
CA PHE A 141 63.79 45.34 46.00
C PHE A 141 63.24 45.05 44.56
N HIS A 142 64.06 44.94 43.51
CA HIS A 142 65.53 44.91 43.42
C HIS A 142 66.05 45.76 42.26
N LEU A 143 67.22 46.40 42.43
CA LEU A 143 67.93 47.16 41.39
C LEU A 143 69.19 46.36 40.98
N PHE A 144 69.43 46.14 39.69
CA PHE A 144 70.69 45.60 39.17
C PHE A 144 70.88 46.05 37.70
N VAL A 145 71.61 47.14 37.48
CA VAL A 145 73.04 47.20 37.04
C VAL A 145 73.20 47.16 35.52
N GLY A 146 73.90 48.17 35.01
CA GLY A 146 74.16 48.37 33.57
C GLY A 146 74.86 49.70 33.28
N SER A 147 75.80 50.13 34.13
CA SER A 147 76.55 51.38 33.95
C SER A 147 77.95 51.33 34.57
N GLY A 148 78.91 51.79 33.77
CA GLY A 148 80.32 52.08 34.03
C GLY A 148 80.88 52.58 32.69
N GLY A 149 81.84 53.48 32.57
CA GLY A 149 82.75 54.20 33.46
C GLY A 149 83.59 55.11 32.51
N SER A 150 84.48 56.01 32.94
CA SER A 150 85.07 56.25 34.26
C SER A 150 85.23 57.76 34.51
N SER A 151 85.86 58.07 35.65
CA SER A 151 86.36 59.36 36.16
C SER A 151 87.27 60.15 35.19
N ASP A 152 87.69 61.40 35.46
CA ASP A 152 87.77 62.12 36.75
C ASP A 152 87.72 63.67 36.63
N VAL A 153 87.75 64.39 37.76
CA VAL A 153 87.70 65.87 37.85
C VAL A 153 88.78 66.42 38.78
N SER A 154 89.55 67.44 38.35
CA SER A 154 90.33 68.31 39.25
C SER A 154 90.79 69.64 38.63
N ARG A 155 91.29 70.55 39.47
CA ARG A 155 91.70 71.95 39.16
C ARG A 155 93.12 72.23 39.68
N LYS A 156 93.69 73.40 39.27
CA LYS A 156 94.73 74.22 39.96
C LYS A 156 96.22 73.98 39.57
N GLY A 157 97.01 75.07 39.50
CA GLY A 157 98.45 75.12 39.12
C GLY A 157 98.63 75.61 37.67
N SER A 158 99.24 76.75 37.29
CA SER A 158 100.22 77.72 37.84
C SER A 158 101.70 77.46 37.43
N ASP A 159 102.22 78.37 36.60
CA ASP A 159 103.63 78.77 36.38
C ASP A 159 104.66 77.76 35.81
N GLY A 160 105.57 78.25 34.94
CA GLY A 160 106.80 77.52 34.57
C GLY A 160 107.28 77.63 33.11
N SER A 161 108.14 78.61 32.83
CA SER A 161 108.95 78.75 31.58
C SER A 161 109.99 77.59 31.43
N PHE A 162 110.75 77.39 30.34
CA PHE A 162 111.66 78.32 29.64
C PHE A 162 112.20 77.79 28.28
N SER A 163 112.46 78.72 27.34
CA SER A 163 113.63 78.86 26.42
C SER A 163 114.13 77.66 25.56
N SER A 164 115.03 77.76 24.57
CA SER A 164 115.84 78.85 23.95
C SER A 164 115.82 78.65 22.41
N SER A 165 116.54 79.32 21.49
CA SER A 165 117.58 80.38 21.46
C SER A 165 117.41 81.15 20.12
N SER A 166 117.99 82.32 19.81
CA SER A 166 119.41 82.74 19.86
C SER A 166 119.47 84.28 19.74
N SER A 167 120.35 85.01 20.45
CA SER A 167 121.68 85.52 19.98
C SER A 167 121.55 86.61 18.87
N GLU A 168 122.17 87.81 18.87
CA GLU A 168 123.35 88.42 19.54
C GLU A 168 123.19 89.98 19.60
N SER A 169 123.92 90.85 20.32
CA SER A 169 124.98 90.73 21.35
C SER A 169 125.25 92.10 22.03
N GLU A 170 126.02 92.10 23.13
CA GLU A 170 127.02 93.12 23.59
C GLU A 170 126.61 94.59 23.88
N SER A 171 127.29 95.33 24.79
CA SER A 171 128.02 95.00 26.04
C SER A 171 128.49 96.30 26.76
N GLU A 172 129.04 96.17 27.99
CA GLU A 172 129.98 97.11 28.64
C GLU A 172 129.48 98.56 29.00
N SER A 173 130.07 99.32 29.94
CA SER A 173 130.98 99.02 31.07
C SER A 173 131.03 100.19 32.10
N ASP A 174 131.79 99.93 33.17
CA ASP A 174 132.56 100.76 34.13
C ASP A 174 133.01 102.19 33.67
N ASP A 175 133.58 103.08 34.50
CA ASP A 175 134.09 102.96 35.88
C ASP A 175 133.96 104.28 36.69
N VAL A 176 134.35 104.21 37.95
CA VAL A 176 134.19 105.14 39.08
C VAL A 176 135.45 106.04 39.27
N LYS A 177 135.46 106.85 40.34
CA LYS A 177 136.63 107.45 41.06
C LYS A 177 137.11 108.82 40.58
N GLU A 178 137.79 109.67 41.37
CA GLU A 178 138.02 109.89 42.83
C GLU A 178 138.47 111.39 42.94
N VAL A 179 138.91 112.05 44.03
CA VAL A 179 139.67 111.69 45.24
C VAL A 179 139.27 112.61 46.41
N ASN A 180 139.61 112.21 47.64
CA ASN A 180 139.27 112.84 48.92
C ASN A 180 140.51 113.48 49.61
N VAL A 181 140.28 114.31 50.64
CA VAL A 181 141.24 114.77 51.68
C VAL A 181 142.30 115.84 51.32
N ASP A 182 142.12 117.04 51.88
CA ASP A 182 143.11 117.90 52.58
C ASP A 182 144.59 117.89 52.16
N SER A 183 144.91 118.26 50.91
CA SER A 183 146.32 118.55 50.53
C SER A 183 146.53 119.76 49.60
N ILE A 184 145.46 120.34 49.04
CA ILE A 184 145.59 121.42 48.03
C ILE A 184 145.25 122.81 48.61
N SER A 185 144.78 122.92 49.86
CA SER A 185 144.47 124.22 50.51
C SER A 185 145.67 125.20 50.52
N SER A 186 146.89 124.67 50.65
CA SER A 186 148.13 125.45 50.53
C SER A 186 148.50 125.75 49.07
N ARG A 187 148.40 124.77 48.17
CA ARG A 187 148.72 124.95 46.73
C ARG A 187 147.72 125.85 46.00
N LEU A 188 146.51 126.03 46.55
CA LEU A 188 145.57 127.06 46.12
C LEU A 188 146.12 128.47 46.38
N HIS A 189 146.94 128.71 47.41
CA HIS A 189 147.56 130.02 47.60
C HIS A 189 148.67 130.27 46.57
N ASP A 190 149.57 129.31 46.35
CA ASP A 190 150.67 129.48 45.39
C ASP A 190 150.19 129.54 43.92
N ARG A 191 149.18 128.74 43.55
CA ARG A 191 148.59 128.82 42.19
C ARG A 191 147.58 129.96 42.04
N ILE A 192 147.07 130.56 43.13
CA ILE A 192 146.44 131.88 43.07
C ILE A 192 147.51 132.93 42.74
N LEU A 193 148.69 132.91 43.38
CA LEU A 193 149.78 133.84 43.03
C LEU A 193 150.24 133.72 41.56
N GLU A 194 150.43 132.51 41.03
CA GLU A 194 150.74 132.33 39.59
C GLU A 194 149.57 132.73 38.67
N LEU A 195 148.31 132.53 39.08
CA LEU A 195 147.14 132.99 38.31
C LEU A 195 146.85 134.48 38.49
N GLU A 196 147.38 135.12 39.53
CA GLU A 196 147.47 136.58 39.70
C GLU A 196 148.54 137.16 38.77
N ASP A 197 149.64 136.43 38.52
CA ASP A 197 150.63 136.74 37.47
C ASP A 197 150.07 136.49 36.05
N GLU A 198 149.33 135.41 35.80
CA GLU A 198 148.62 135.22 34.51
C GLU A 198 147.48 136.25 34.34
N LEU A 199 146.84 136.70 35.43
CA LEU A 199 145.96 137.88 35.41
C LEU A 199 146.75 139.17 35.14
N SER A 200 148.01 139.27 35.59
CA SER A 200 148.89 140.40 35.29
C SER A 200 149.26 140.42 33.80
N ASP A 201 149.56 139.28 33.20
CA ASP A 201 149.90 139.11 31.78
C ASP A 201 148.67 139.28 30.85
N VAL A 202 147.48 138.88 31.30
CA VAL A 202 146.20 139.17 30.61
C VAL A 202 145.78 140.63 30.80
N LYS A 203 146.08 141.25 31.94
CA LYS A 203 145.89 142.68 32.18
C LYS A 203 146.87 143.53 31.38
N GLU A 204 148.10 143.07 31.16
CA GLU A 204 149.07 143.68 30.25
C GLU A 204 148.58 143.56 28.79
N LYS A 205 147.99 142.43 28.40
CA LYS A 205 147.32 142.30 27.09
C LYS A 205 146.08 143.19 26.94
N LEU A 206 145.32 143.40 28.01
CA LEU A 206 144.22 144.37 28.03
C LEU A 206 144.77 145.80 27.87
N GLN A 207 145.80 146.16 28.63
CA GLN A 207 146.48 147.45 28.58
C GLN A 207 147.14 147.71 27.20
N ILE A 208 147.64 146.67 26.51
CA ILE A 208 148.19 146.77 25.15
C ILE A 208 147.11 146.77 24.06
N GLN A 209 145.91 146.22 24.31
CA GLN A 209 144.77 146.34 23.40
C GLN A 209 144.02 147.69 23.59
N GLU A 210 143.98 148.22 24.81
CA GLU A 210 143.58 149.60 25.11
C GLU A 210 144.53 150.63 24.46
N GLU A 211 145.79 150.27 24.18
CA GLU A 211 146.73 151.14 23.45
C GLU A 211 146.78 150.95 21.91
N LYS A 212 146.25 149.87 21.33
CA LYS A 212 146.42 149.57 19.88
C LYS A 212 145.17 149.51 19.00
N PHE A 213 144.02 149.94 19.52
CA PHE A 213 142.98 150.55 18.66
C PHE A 213 143.18 152.06 18.42
N SER A 214 144.33 152.62 18.85
CA SER A 214 144.73 154.01 18.61
C SER A 214 145.48 154.20 17.28
N ASN A 215 144.75 154.27 16.16
CA ASN A 215 145.14 154.95 14.90
C ASN A 215 144.06 154.72 13.82
N GLY A 216 143.44 155.71 13.17
CA GLY A 216 143.32 157.16 13.41
C GLY A 216 141.93 157.60 12.88
N GLN A 217 141.45 158.84 12.91
CA GLN A 217 142.01 160.19 13.13
C GLN A 217 140.92 161.04 13.85
N CYS A 218 141.18 162.17 14.51
CA CYS A 218 142.43 162.85 14.85
C CYS A 218 142.23 163.80 16.05
N GLU A 219 143.36 164.23 16.63
CA GLU A 219 143.76 165.62 16.92
C GLU A 219 142.71 166.77 16.85
N HIS A 220 142.80 167.85 17.63
CA HIS A 220 143.59 168.24 18.83
C HIS A 220 143.08 169.65 19.27
N ILE A 221 143.73 170.30 20.24
CA ILE A 221 143.64 171.76 20.52
C ILE A 221 142.31 172.29 21.13
N LEU A 222 142.37 172.60 22.43
CA LEU A 222 141.79 173.77 23.13
C LEU A 222 140.38 174.29 22.75
N ASN A 223 139.43 174.16 23.69
CA ASN A 223 138.24 175.02 23.90
C ASN A 223 137.38 175.42 22.67
N GLY A 224 136.33 174.66 22.31
CA GLY A 224 135.41 175.09 21.25
C GLY A 224 134.10 174.32 21.01
N ASN A 225 133.11 174.54 21.87
CA ASN A 225 131.66 174.41 21.60
C ASN A 225 131.02 172.99 21.45
N HIS A 226 129.75 172.90 21.84
CA HIS A 226 129.04 171.66 22.21
C HIS A 226 127.65 171.63 21.54
N LEU A 227 127.56 171.16 20.28
CA LEU A 227 126.28 171.16 19.54
C LEU A 227 126.06 170.01 18.53
N GLY A 228 127.08 169.20 18.19
CA GLY A 228 126.98 168.21 17.10
C GLY A 228 126.35 166.85 17.45
N PHE A 229 126.45 166.39 18.70
CA PHE A 229 126.15 165.00 19.05
C PHE A 229 124.65 164.68 19.22
N SER A 230 123.80 165.68 19.48
CA SER A 230 122.38 165.46 19.81
C SER A 230 121.58 164.79 18.69
N SER A 231 121.90 165.08 17.43
CA SER A 231 121.12 164.60 16.28
C SER A 231 121.30 163.11 15.97
N LYS A 232 122.37 162.48 16.47
CA LYS A 232 122.70 161.07 16.13
C LYS A 232 122.11 160.06 17.11
N ILE A 233 121.71 160.50 18.31
CA ILE A 233 121.00 159.68 19.30
C ILE A 233 119.54 159.52 18.88
N SER A 234 118.87 160.63 18.53
CA SER A 234 117.45 160.65 18.12
C SER A 234 117.10 159.67 17.00
N ALA A 235 118.01 159.45 16.02
CA ALA A 235 117.77 158.53 14.91
C ALA A 235 117.75 157.05 15.36
N LEU A 236 118.60 156.67 16.33
CA LEU A 236 118.64 155.32 16.89
C LEU A 236 117.44 155.05 17.83
N GLU A 237 116.93 156.09 18.48
CA GLU A 237 115.70 156.02 19.27
C GLU A 237 114.47 155.80 18.37
N GLU A 238 114.41 156.46 17.20
CA GLU A 238 113.37 156.22 16.19
C GLU A 238 113.44 154.81 15.57
N GLU A 239 114.64 154.31 15.22
CA GLU A 239 114.82 152.93 14.73
C GLU A 239 114.35 151.89 15.77
N LEU A 240 114.66 152.07 17.06
CA LEU A 240 114.22 151.17 18.13
C LEU A 240 112.69 151.16 18.30
N ILE A 241 112.04 152.31 18.15
CA ILE A 241 110.57 152.42 18.19
C ILE A 241 109.94 151.66 17.01
N ILE A 242 110.52 151.76 15.82
CA ILE A 242 110.06 151.03 14.61
C ILE A 242 110.22 149.51 14.80
N GLU A 243 111.37 149.05 15.31
CA GLU A 243 111.62 147.62 15.52
C GLU A 243 110.70 147.04 16.61
N LYS A 244 110.43 147.81 17.66
CA LYS A 244 109.46 147.42 18.70
C LYS A 244 108.02 147.33 18.16
N ALA A 245 107.62 148.22 17.25
CA ALA A 245 106.31 148.16 16.62
C ALA A 245 106.15 146.89 15.75
N LYS A 246 107.14 146.60 14.88
CA LYS A 246 107.18 145.34 14.09
C LYS A 246 107.07 144.09 14.98
N LEU A 247 107.77 144.10 16.13
CA LEU A 247 107.76 142.97 17.05
C LEU A 247 106.37 142.79 17.68
N GLN A 248 105.72 143.88 18.10
CA GLN A 248 104.36 143.87 18.62
C GLN A 248 103.31 143.43 17.57
N ASP A 249 103.48 143.81 16.30
CA ASP A 249 102.65 143.33 15.19
C ASP A 249 102.84 141.81 14.97
N SER A 250 104.08 141.31 15.03
CA SER A 250 104.38 139.88 14.90
C SER A 250 103.87 139.05 16.09
N GLU A 251 103.88 139.61 17.29
CA GLU A 251 103.33 138.99 18.50
C GLU A 251 101.79 138.89 18.40
N ALA A 252 101.14 139.92 17.86
CA ALA A 252 99.71 139.87 17.53
C ALA A 252 99.38 138.85 16.42
N GLU A 253 100.26 138.66 15.42
CA GLU A 253 100.09 137.60 14.41
C GLU A 253 100.27 136.20 15.03
N ILE A 254 101.21 136.00 15.95
CA ILE A 254 101.38 134.73 16.67
C ILE A 254 100.12 134.39 17.48
N VAL A 255 99.55 135.35 18.23
CA VAL A 255 98.28 135.15 18.97
C VAL A 255 97.11 134.84 18.01
N ASN A 256 97.06 135.49 16.86
CA ASN A 256 96.06 135.22 15.82
C ASN A 256 96.19 133.79 15.23
N LEU A 257 97.42 133.31 15.03
CA LEU A 257 97.69 131.95 14.60
C LEU A 257 97.39 130.91 15.70
N GLN A 258 97.69 131.22 16.97
CA GLN A 258 97.32 130.38 18.12
C GLN A 258 95.81 130.21 18.22
N ASN A 259 95.04 131.30 18.18
CA ASN A 259 93.57 131.25 18.21
C ASN A 259 93.01 130.38 17.07
N LYS A 260 93.51 130.55 15.83
CA LYS A 260 93.11 129.71 14.67
C LYS A 260 93.49 128.24 14.82
N LEU A 261 94.52 127.93 15.59
CA LEU A 261 94.99 126.56 15.86
C LEU A 261 94.14 125.93 16.97
N GLU A 262 93.76 126.68 18.00
CA GLU A 262 92.78 126.26 19.02
C GLU A 262 91.38 126.06 18.42
N GLU A 263 90.89 126.98 17.58
CA GLU A 263 89.66 126.80 16.79
C GLU A 263 89.68 125.51 15.97
N ARG A 264 90.81 125.21 15.32
CA ARG A 264 90.99 123.96 14.56
C ARG A 264 91.05 122.73 15.46
N ASN A 265 91.70 122.81 16.62
CA ASN A 265 91.74 121.71 17.57
C ASN A 265 90.33 121.41 18.12
N ALA A 266 89.56 122.44 18.49
CA ALA A 266 88.17 122.29 18.91
C ALA A 266 87.27 121.72 17.79
N PHE A 267 87.50 122.10 16.54
CA PHE A 267 86.82 121.50 15.38
C PHE A 267 87.21 120.03 15.16
N ILE A 268 88.49 119.68 15.31
CA ILE A 268 88.98 118.29 15.23
C ILE A 268 88.40 117.45 16.37
N GLU A 269 88.34 117.99 17.60
CA GLU A 269 87.83 117.27 18.76
C GLU A 269 86.32 117.06 18.68
N THR A 270 85.54 118.07 18.27
CA THR A 270 84.11 117.89 17.98
C THR A 270 83.85 116.90 16.83
N LYS A 271 84.72 116.87 15.80
CA LYS A 271 84.66 115.84 14.74
C LYS A 271 85.06 114.46 15.21
N ASN A 272 86.02 114.32 16.11
CA ASN A 272 86.39 113.05 16.73
C ASN A 272 85.25 112.53 17.63
N ILE A 273 84.57 113.39 18.37
CA ILE A 273 83.37 113.05 19.15
C ILE A 273 82.26 112.56 18.21
N GLN A 274 81.96 113.29 17.13
CA GLN A 274 80.99 112.86 16.11
C GLN A 274 81.34 111.48 15.53
N LEU A 275 82.58 111.30 15.07
CA LEU A 275 83.06 110.05 14.48
C LEU A 275 83.07 108.88 15.48
N SER A 276 83.27 109.16 16.78
CA SER A 276 83.14 108.15 17.85
C SER A 276 81.69 107.70 18.08
N LEU A 277 80.72 108.59 17.83
CA LEU A 277 79.29 108.32 17.97
C LEU A 277 78.74 107.60 16.74
N GLU A 278 79.15 108.01 15.54
CA GLU A 278 78.87 107.31 14.29
C GLU A 278 79.44 105.88 14.30
N LYS A 279 80.67 105.67 14.79
CA LYS A 279 81.23 104.32 14.99
C LYS A 279 80.41 103.44 15.95
N LYS A 280 79.81 104.02 17.00
CA LYS A 280 78.91 103.29 17.91
C LYS A 280 77.59 102.93 17.24
N GLN A 281 77.06 103.81 16.38
CA GLN A 281 75.86 103.53 15.58
C GLN A 281 76.13 102.42 14.55
N VAL A 282 77.27 102.46 13.85
CA VAL A 282 77.68 101.39 12.93
C VAL A 282 77.81 100.05 13.66
N ALA A 283 78.51 99.99 14.79
CA ALA A 283 78.67 98.74 15.54
C ALA A 283 77.33 98.16 16.07
N GLU A 284 76.36 98.99 16.43
CA GLU A 284 75.03 98.53 16.82
C GLU A 284 74.19 98.09 15.61
N LEU A 285 74.35 98.70 14.44
CA LEU A 285 73.74 98.25 13.19
C LEU A 285 74.36 96.92 12.69
N GLU A 286 75.68 96.77 12.75
CA GLU A 286 76.38 95.50 12.45
C GLU A 286 75.88 94.36 13.35
N LYS A 287 75.69 94.65 14.64
CA LYS A 287 75.08 93.73 15.61
C LYS A 287 73.62 93.38 15.29
N GLN A 288 72.82 94.35 14.83
CA GLN A 288 71.43 94.10 14.41
C GLN A 288 71.37 93.29 13.11
N ILE A 289 72.27 93.54 12.15
CA ILE A 289 72.42 92.73 10.94
C ILE A 289 72.78 91.28 11.31
N ALA A 290 73.77 91.07 12.19
CA ALA A 290 74.16 89.72 12.62
C ALA A 290 73.03 88.95 13.34
N VAL A 291 72.16 89.63 14.08
CA VAL A 291 70.95 89.02 14.66
C VAL A 291 69.94 88.64 13.57
N LEU A 292 69.64 89.56 12.63
CA LEU A 292 68.71 89.29 11.54
C LEU A 292 69.21 88.19 10.59
N GLU A 293 70.53 88.10 10.34
CA GLU A 293 71.13 87.01 9.58
C GLU A 293 70.99 85.66 10.29
N ALA A 294 71.11 85.63 11.62
CA ALA A 294 70.87 84.43 12.42
C ALA A 294 69.38 84.02 12.42
N GLU A 295 68.45 84.98 12.53
CA GLU A 295 67.00 84.75 12.45
C GLU A 295 66.57 84.25 11.05
N ILE A 296 67.12 84.85 9.98
CA ILE A 296 66.91 84.40 8.59
C ILE A 296 67.46 82.98 8.40
N SER A 297 68.63 82.67 8.98
CA SER A 297 69.19 81.31 8.94
C SER A 297 68.33 80.31 9.72
N ALA A 298 67.77 80.70 10.86
CA ALA A 298 66.87 79.85 11.65
C ALA A 298 65.58 79.54 10.89
N HIS A 299 64.89 80.57 10.37
CA HIS A 299 63.67 80.39 9.57
C HIS A 299 63.92 79.65 8.25
N LYS A 300 65.10 79.81 7.62
CA LYS A 300 65.48 79.00 6.46
C LYS A 300 65.52 77.51 6.80
N ASN A 301 66.15 77.15 7.91
CA ASN A 301 66.23 75.76 8.37
C ASN A 301 64.83 75.23 8.75
N GLU A 302 64.02 76.03 9.46
CA GLU A 302 62.63 75.71 9.81
C GLU A 302 61.75 75.46 8.56
N ILE A 303 61.91 76.26 7.50
CA ILE A 303 61.25 76.05 6.21
C ILE A 303 61.72 74.75 5.53
N GLU A 304 63.01 74.41 5.66
CA GLU A 304 63.57 73.18 5.08
C GLU A 304 63.09 71.92 5.84
N ASP A 305 63.02 71.98 7.18
CA ASP A 305 62.43 70.94 8.04
C ASP A 305 60.92 70.76 7.77
N LEU A 306 60.16 71.87 7.71
CA LEU A 306 58.73 71.84 7.38
C LEU A 306 58.46 71.29 5.97
N LYS A 307 59.32 71.61 5.00
CA LYS A 307 59.26 71.05 3.64
C LYS A 307 59.60 69.56 3.64
N GLY A 308 60.57 69.13 4.45
CA GLY A 308 60.88 67.71 4.66
C GLY A 308 59.70 66.94 5.26
N ALA A 309 59.09 67.47 6.32
CA ALA A 309 57.90 66.92 6.95
C ALA A 309 56.69 66.85 5.99
N MET A 310 56.48 67.90 5.19
CA MET A 310 55.43 67.92 4.16
C MET A 310 55.68 66.88 3.07
N ALA A 311 56.91 66.72 2.60
CA ALA A 311 57.27 65.69 1.62
C ALA A 311 57.07 64.28 2.18
N ALA A 312 57.50 64.02 3.42
CA ALA A 312 57.29 62.74 4.10
C ALA A 312 55.79 62.43 4.29
N SER A 313 55.00 63.41 4.73
CA SER A 313 53.54 63.25 4.87
C SER A 313 52.87 62.99 3.53
N SER A 314 53.31 63.65 2.44
CA SER A 314 52.79 63.40 1.10
C SER A 314 53.10 61.99 0.61
N GLN A 315 54.32 61.49 0.86
CA GLN A 315 54.71 60.11 0.54
C GLN A 315 53.91 59.08 1.34
N MET A 316 53.59 59.36 2.61
CA MET A 316 52.73 58.47 3.41
C MET A 316 51.30 58.42 2.88
N PHE A 317 50.70 59.55 2.48
CA PHE A 317 49.37 59.54 1.86
C PHE A 317 49.37 58.89 0.48
N GLU A 318 50.43 59.05 -0.32
CA GLU A 318 50.55 58.41 -1.64
C GLU A 318 50.72 56.88 -1.52
N ALA A 319 51.45 56.41 -0.49
CA ALA A 319 51.50 54.99 -0.14
C ALA A 319 50.14 54.46 0.36
N GLU A 320 49.46 55.17 1.28
CA GLU A 320 48.14 54.74 1.78
C GLU A 320 47.09 54.72 0.66
N LEU A 321 47.12 55.67 -0.28
CA LEU A 321 46.27 55.64 -1.47
C LEU A 321 46.55 54.41 -2.35
N SER A 322 47.83 54.05 -2.55
CA SER A 322 48.20 52.85 -3.30
C SER A 322 47.73 51.56 -2.62
N ASP A 323 47.81 51.48 -1.29
CA ASP A 323 47.32 50.32 -0.53
C ASP A 323 45.78 50.22 -0.59
N ARG A 324 45.08 51.36 -0.46
CA ARG A 324 43.62 51.42 -0.61
C ARG A 324 43.16 51.06 -2.03
N ASP A 325 43.86 51.51 -3.08
CA ASP A 325 43.55 51.13 -4.47
C ASP A 325 43.78 49.64 -4.73
N LEU A 326 44.77 49.02 -4.07
CA LEU A 326 45.00 47.57 -4.12
C LEU A 326 43.87 46.80 -3.42
N GLU A 327 43.48 47.18 -2.20
CA GLU A 327 42.32 46.60 -1.49
C GLU A 327 41.01 46.75 -2.29
N ILE A 328 40.80 47.91 -2.92
CA ILE A 328 39.68 48.18 -3.83
C ILE A 328 39.76 47.26 -5.06
N GLY A 329 40.96 46.99 -5.58
CA GLY A 329 41.21 46.00 -6.62
C GLY A 329 40.80 44.58 -6.21
N GLU A 330 41.26 44.13 -5.04
CA GLU A 330 40.91 42.81 -4.50
C GLU A 330 39.40 42.69 -4.31
N CYS A 331 38.75 43.64 -3.62
CA CYS A 331 37.29 43.68 -3.43
C CYS A 331 36.51 43.65 -4.76
N LYS A 332 36.99 44.33 -5.80
CA LYS A 332 36.38 44.27 -7.15
C LYS A 332 36.49 42.86 -7.75
N THR A 333 37.65 42.19 -7.61
CA THR A 333 37.79 40.80 -8.10
C THR A 333 36.94 39.81 -7.31
N GLU A 334 36.83 39.97 -5.98
CA GLU A 334 35.93 39.15 -5.16
C GLU A 334 34.45 39.33 -5.55
N LEU A 335 34.02 40.58 -5.78
CA LEU A 335 32.67 40.90 -6.23
C LEU A 335 32.35 40.25 -7.59
N ILE A 336 33.29 40.28 -8.54
CA ILE A 336 33.17 39.60 -9.84
C ILE A 336 33.09 38.07 -9.65
N ASN A 337 33.98 37.50 -8.84
CA ASN A 337 33.99 36.06 -8.54
C ASN A 337 32.73 35.57 -7.80
N LEU A 338 32.13 36.42 -6.96
CA LEU A 338 30.84 36.17 -6.31
C LEU A 338 29.69 36.26 -7.33
N SER A 339 29.68 37.30 -8.18
CA SER A 339 28.66 37.48 -9.22
C SER A 339 28.66 36.33 -10.23
N GLU A 340 29.83 35.90 -10.70
CA GLU A 340 29.96 34.78 -11.65
C GLU A 340 29.55 33.44 -11.00
N ARG A 341 29.80 33.26 -9.71
CA ARG A 341 29.33 32.09 -8.94
C ARG A 341 27.82 32.06 -8.79
N LEU A 342 27.21 33.20 -8.45
CA LEU A 342 25.75 33.35 -8.37
C LEU A 342 25.08 33.16 -9.74
N LEU A 343 25.71 33.61 -10.83
CA LEU A 343 25.24 33.34 -12.19
C LEU A 343 25.23 31.84 -12.51
N LYS A 344 26.32 31.13 -12.15
CA LYS A 344 26.44 29.68 -12.33
C LYS A 344 25.40 28.92 -11.50
N GLU A 345 25.29 29.26 -10.21
CA GLU A 345 24.32 28.66 -9.29
C GLU A 345 22.87 28.89 -9.74
N LYS A 346 22.55 30.12 -10.17
CA LYS A 346 21.28 30.45 -10.81
C LYS A 346 21.02 29.56 -12.03
N SER A 347 21.99 29.44 -12.96
CA SER A 347 21.80 28.62 -14.18
C SER A 347 21.59 27.13 -13.88
N SER A 348 22.20 26.59 -12.83
CA SER A 348 21.91 25.22 -12.38
C SER A 348 20.52 25.09 -11.76
N LEU A 349 20.06 26.08 -10.98
CA LEU A 349 18.71 26.07 -10.41
C LEU A 349 17.62 26.25 -11.48
N GLU A 350 17.86 27.05 -12.51
CA GLU A 350 16.96 27.18 -13.67
C GLU A 350 16.85 25.85 -14.42
N ALA A 351 17.96 25.13 -14.63
CA ALA A 351 17.95 23.80 -15.24
C ALA A 351 17.28 22.73 -14.34
N ASP A 352 17.49 22.76 -13.03
CA ASP A 352 16.81 21.85 -12.09
C ASP A 352 15.29 22.11 -12.05
N VAL A 353 14.86 23.38 -12.15
CA VAL A 353 13.44 23.74 -12.28
C VAL A 353 12.85 23.25 -13.60
N GLU A 354 13.54 23.40 -14.74
CA GLU A 354 13.08 22.89 -16.03
C GLU A 354 12.93 21.35 -16.02
N ASN A 355 13.89 20.65 -15.40
CA ASN A 355 13.81 19.19 -15.18
C ASN A 355 12.61 18.80 -14.31
N LEU A 356 12.38 19.51 -13.19
CA LEU A 356 11.23 19.26 -12.30
C LEU A 356 9.90 19.56 -12.99
N GLU A 357 9.80 20.63 -13.78
CA GLU A 357 8.63 20.88 -14.63
C GLU A 357 8.39 19.75 -15.63
N GLY A 358 9.45 19.19 -16.24
CA GLY A 358 9.36 18.02 -17.11
C GLY A 358 8.78 16.79 -16.40
N VAL A 359 9.24 16.52 -15.18
CA VAL A 359 8.70 15.44 -14.32
C VAL A 359 7.24 15.71 -13.94
N VAL A 360 6.87 16.94 -13.57
CA VAL A 360 5.49 17.31 -13.25
C VAL A 360 4.57 17.14 -14.46
N LYS A 361 5.00 17.56 -15.65
CA LYS A 361 4.25 17.37 -16.92
C LYS A 361 4.04 15.88 -17.23
N GLY A 362 5.07 15.06 -17.02
CA GLY A 362 4.98 13.59 -17.18
C GLY A 362 4.04 12.93 -16.17
N LEU A 363 4.11 13.32 -14.89
CA LEU A 363 3.22 12.81 -13.86
C LEU A 363 1.77 13.22 -14.09
N ASN A 364 1.50 14.45 -14.56
CA ASN A 364 0.14 14.88 -14.88
C ASN A 364 -0.44 14.04 -16.02
N ALA A 365 0.32 13.78 -17.09
CA ALA A 365 -0.14 12.96 -18.21
C ALA A 365 -0.47 11.51 -17.80
N GLU A 366 0.29 10.91 -16.87
CA GLU A 366 -0.03 9.59 -16.33
C GLU A 366 -1.24 9.63 -15.39
N VAL A 367 -1.44 10.72 -14.63
CA VAL A 367 -2.67 10.94 -13.84
C VAL A 367 -3.89 11.09 -14.74
N ASP A 368 -3.80 11.84 -15.84
CA ASP A 368 -4.87 12.00 -16.83
C ASP A 368 -5.23 10.66 -17.49
N LYS A 369 -4.20 9.85 -17.82
CA LYS A 369 -4.36 8.49 -18.35
C LYS A 369 -5.03 7.55 -17.33
N ILE A 370 -4.55 7.51 -16.08
CA ILE A 370 -5.15 6.71 -14.99
C ILE A 370 -6.59 7.15 -14.71
N SER A 371 -6.90 8.45 -14.81
CA SER A 371 -8.26 8.99 -14.71
C SER A 371 -9.17 8.47 -15.83
N GLY A 372 -8.68 8.44 -17.08
CA GLY A 372 -9.39 7.83 -18.21
C GLY A 372 -9.61 6.33 -18.06
N GLU A 373 -8.58 5.58 -17.63
CA GLU A 373 -8.68 4.14 -17.34
C GLU A 373 -9.68 3.87 -16.19
N LYS A 374 -9.69 4.71 -15.15
CA LYS A 374 -10.66 4.64 -14.04
C LYS A 374 -12.09 4.84 -14.54
N LEU A 375 -12.36 5.88 -15.34
CA LEU A 375 -13.70 6.14 -15.88
C LEU A 375 -14.21 4.99 -16.76
N LEU A 376 -13.32 4.36 -17.53
CA LEU A 376 -13.65 3.16 -18.32
C LEU A 376 -14.00 1.96 -17.44
N LEU A 377 -13.29 1.76 -16.32
CA LEU A 377 -13.59 0.72 -15.34
C LEU A 377 -14.88 1.00 -14.57
N GLU A 378 -15.15 2.26 -14.19
CA GLU A 378 -16.41 2.67 -13.55
C GLU A 378 -17.61 2.43 -14.47
N ALA A 379 -17.50 2.76 -15.77
CA ALA A 379 -18.51 2.44 -16.77
C ALA A 379 -18.75 0.93 -16.91
N ARG A 380 -17.68 0.13 -16.99
CA ARG A 380 -17.77 -1.33 -17.09
C ARG A 380 -18.35 -2.00 -15.83
N LEU A 381 -18.10 -1.43 -14.65
CA LEU A 381 -18.73 -1.90 -13.41
C LEU A 381 -20.24 -1.65 -13.44
N ALA A 382 -20.68 -0.47 -13.89
CA ALA A 382 -22.10 -0.18 -14.06
C ALA A 382 -22.77 -1.09 -15.10
N GLU A 383 -22.09 -1.42 -16.22
CA GLU A 383 -22.58 -2.43 -17.18
C GLU A 383 -22.77 -3.81 -16.53
N LEU A 384 -21.78 -4.28 -15.77
CA LEU A 384 -21.85 -5.57 -15.07
C LEU A 384 -22.95 -5.59 -14.00
N GLU A 385 -23.14 -4.50 -13.26
CA GLU A 385 -24.17 -4.40 -12.23
C GLU A 385 -25.59 -4.38 -12.83
N ASN A 386 -25.79 -3.72 -13.98
CA ASN A 386 -27.04 -3.83 -14.76
C ASN A 386 -27.29 -5.27 -15.24
N VAL A 387 -26.27 -5.98 -15.72
CA VAL A 387 -26.40 -7.39 -16.15
C VAL A 387 -26.73 -8.31 -14.96
N ILE A 388 -26.14 -8.06 -13.78
CA ILE A 388 -26.48 -8.80 -12.56
C ILE A 388 -27.96 -8.59 -12.21
N GLN A 389 -28.43 -7.34 -12.18
CA GLN A 389 -29.85 -7.04 -11.91
C GLN A 389 -30.80 -7.68 -12.94
N GLU A 390 -30.44 -7.72 -14.22
CA GLU A 390 -31.24 -8.39 -15.26
C GLU A 390 -31.28 -9.92 -15.08
N LEU A 391 -30.17 -10.52 -14.62
CA LEU A 391 -30.10 -11.94 -14.30
C LEU A 391 -30.87 -12.28 -13.02
N GLU A 392 -30.80 -11.44 -11.98
CA GLU A 392 -31.58 -11.59 -10.75
C GLU A 392 -33.08 -11.47 -11.02
N MET A 393 -33.52 -10.46 -11.77
CA MET A 393 -34.92 -10.32 -12.20
C MET A 393 -35.40 -11.52 -13.03
N ARG A 394 -34.56 -12.01 -13.95
CA ARG A 394 -34.87 -13.21 -14.75
C ARG A 394 -34.98 -14.45 -13.86
N ALA A 395 -34.05 -14.64 -12.93
CA ALA A 395 -34.06 -15.75 -11.97
C ALA A 395 -35.30 -15.70 -11.07
N ALA A 396 -35.63 -14.54 -10.49
CA ALA A 396 -36.84 -14.33 -9.69
C ALA A 396 -38.11 -14.67 -10.49
N SER A 397 -38.23 -14.19 -11.73
CA SER A 397 -39.37 -14.50 -12.60
C SER A 397 -39.48 -15.98 -12.97
N SER A 398 -38.35 -16.72 -12.96
CA SER A 398 -38.36 -18.17 -13.18
C SER A 398 -38.75 -18.94 -11.92
N ALA A 399 -38.26 -18.51 -10.75
CA ALA A 399 -38.64 -19.08 -9.46
C ALA A 399 -40.13 -18.87 -9.17
N GLU A 400 -40.69 -17.71 -9.52
CA GLU A 400 -42.13 -17.44 -9.42
C GLU A 400 -42.94 -18.40 -10.32
N LYS A 401 -42.52 -18.61 -11.58
CA LYS A 401 -43.16 -19.58 -12.49
C LYS A 401 -43.12 -21.00 -11.93
N PHE A 402 -41.98 -21.43 -11.38
CA PHE A 402 -41.89 -22.75 -10.75
C PHE A 402 -42.77 -22.87 -9.49
N LEU A 403 -42.95 -21.80 -8.71
CA LEU A 403 -43.90 -21.79 -7.58
C LEU A 403 -45.36 -21.84 -8.06
N GLN A 404 -45.70 -21.12 -9.13
CA GLN A 404 -47.02 -21.18 -9.77
C GLN A 404 -47.30 -22.59 -10.31
N GLU A 405 -46.40 -23.16 -11.12
CA GLU A 405 -46.50 -24.53 -11.65
C GLU A 405 -46.61 -25.57 -10.54
N LYS A 406 -45.77 -25.46 -9.49
CA LYS A 406 -45.86 -26.31 -8.30
C LYS A 406 -47.25 -26.23 -7.66
N SER A 407 -47.80 -25.03 -7.45
CA SER A 407 -49.12 -24.87 -6.84
C SER A 407 -50.26 -25.49 -7.67
N VAL A 408 -50.13 -25.48 -9.00
CA VAL A 408 -51.08 -26.14 -9.91
C VAL A 408 -50.98 -27.66 -9.80
N LEU A 409 -49.76 -28.21 -9.77
CA LEU A 409 -49.51 -29.64 -9.60
C LEU A 409 -49.95 -30.15 -8.22
N GLU A 410 -49.75 -29.36 -7.15
CA GLU A 410 -50.27 -29.68 -5.81
C GLU A 410 -51.81 -29.71 -5.79
N ALA A 411 -52.48 -28.77 -6.48
CA ALA A 411 -53.94 -28.79 -6.63
C ALA A 411 -54.44 -29.98 -7.48
N GLU A 412 -53.74 -30.34 -8.56
CA GLU A 412 -54.07 -31.52 -9.37
C GLU A 412 -53.89 -32.82 -8.59
N ALA A 413 -52.81 -32.96 -7.81
CA ALA A 413 -52.58 -34.10 -6.93
C ALA A 413 -53.69 -34.26 -5.88
N VAL A 414 -54.19 -33.15 -5.31
CA VAL A 414 -55.34 -33.17 -4.40
C VAL A 414 -56.62 -33.61 -5.12
N ASN A 415 -56.88 -33.12 -6.33
CA ASN A 415 -58.05 -33.52 -7.13
C ASN A 415 -58.01 -35.01 -7.52
N LEU A 416 -56.84 -35.53 -7.92
CA LEU A 416 -56.64 -36.95 -8.21
C LEU A 416 -56.82 -37.82 -6.96
N SER A 417 -56.31 -37.37 -5.80
CA SER A 417 -56.51 -38.04 -4.51
C SER A 417 -57.99 -38.12 -4.13
N GLN A 418 -58.75 -37.02 -4.26
CA GLN A 418 -60.20 -37.01 -4.03
C GLN A 418 -60.95 -37.92 -5.01
N SER A 419 -60.55 -37.94 -6.28
CA SER A 419 -61.12 -38.83 -7.30
C SER A 419 -60.90 -40.31 -6.94
N ASN A 420 -59.67 -40.68 -6.56
CA ASN A 420 -59.32 -42.02 -6.12
C ASN A 420 -60.11 -42.46 -4.89
N ALA A 421 -60.21 -41.63 -3.85
CA ALA A 421 -61.06 -41.91 -2.69
C ALA A 421 -62.55 -42.11 -3.08
N SER A 422 -63.05 -41.37 -4.08
CA SER A 422 -64.40 -41.58 -4.63
C SER A 422 -64.56 -42.90 -5.39
N LEU A 423 -63.48 -43.43 -5.98
CA LEU A 423 -63.45 -44.72 -6.68
C LEU A 423 -63.30 -45.87 -5.69
N GLU A 424 -62.49 -45.73 -4.64
CA GLU A 424 -62.38 -46.69 -3.52
C GLU A 424 -63.75 -46.89 -2.85
N VAL A 425 -64.48 -45.81 -2.56
CA VAL A 425 -65.84 -45.89 -2.00
C VAL A 425 -66.85 -46.54 -2.97
N LYS A 426 -66.65 -46.46 -4.29
CA LYS A 426 -67.49 -47.17 -5.28
C LYS A 426 -67.11 -48.64 -5.37
N LEU A 427 -65.81 -48.96 -5.37
CA LEU A 427 -65.30 -50.34 -5.36
C LEU A 427 -65.78 -51.07 -4.10
N PHE A 428 -65.63 -50.49 -2.92
CA PHE A 428 -66.11 -51.07 -1.67
C PHE A 428 -67.62 -51.37 -1.68
N LYS A 429 -68.44 -50.48 -2.28
CA LYS A 429 -69.89 -50.74 -2.46
C LYS A 429 -70.13 -51.94 -3.37
N LEU A 430 -69.51 -51.95 -4.56
CA LEU A 430 -69.63 -53.09 -5.48
C LEU A 430 -69.11 -54.41 -4.87
N GLU A 431 -68.09 -54.35 -4.01
CA GLU A 431 -67.55 -55.50 -3.29
C GLU A 431 -68.46 -56.00 -2.16
N VAL A 432 -69.33 -55.14 -1.62
CA VAL A 432 -70.44 -55.52 -0.72
C VAL A 432 -71.60 -56.08 -1.53
N ASP A 433 -71.98 -55.43 -2.64
CA ASP A 433 -73.05 -55.87 -3.53
C ASP A 433 -72.75 -57.27 -4.13
N ILE A 434 -71.50 -57.53 -4.51
CA ILE A 434 -71.05 -58.86 -4.99
C ILE A 434 -71.19 -59.91 -3.87
N ARG A 435 -70.72 -59.63 -2.64
CA ARG A 435 -70.88 -60.57 -1.51
C ARG A 435 -72.34 -60.87 -1.21
N GLN A 436 -73.22 -59.86 -1.32
CA GLN A 436 -74.65 -60.01 -1.13
C GLN A 436 -75.26 -60.91 -2.21
N LEU A 437 -74.95 -60.68 -3.48
CA LEU A 437 -75.40 -61.51 -4.61
C LEU A 437 -74.83 -62.95 -4.55
N GLU A 438 -73.60 -63.13 -4.04
CA GLU A 438 -73.03 -64.45 -3.79
C GLU A 438 -73.77 -65.19 -2.67
N ALA A 439 -74.15 -64.51 -1.58
CA ALA A 439 -74.97 -65.09 -0.51
C ALA A 439 -76.38 -65.45 -0.99
N GLU A 440 -77.05 -64.54 -1.72
CA GLU A 440 -78.37 -64.78 -2.32
C GLU A 440 -78.34 -65.96 -3.30
N LYS A 441 -77.30 -66.07 -4.13
CA LYS A 441 -77.08 -67.21 -5.02
C LYS A 441 -76.86 -68.51 -4.25
N MET A 442 -76.14 -68.48 -3.13
CA MET A 442 -75.91 -69.67 -2.29
C MET A 442 -77.19 -70.16 -1.63
N GLU A 443 -78.02 -69.26 -1.09
CA GLU A 443 -79.32 -69.63 -0.51
C GLU A 443 -80.30 -70.10 -1.59
N ALA A 444 -80.43 -69.41 -2.73
CA ALA A 444 -81.27 -69.87 -3.84
C ALA A 444 -80.82 -71.24 -4.41
N SER A 445 -79.51 -71.51 -4.42
CA SER A 445 -78.98 -72.84 -4.77
C SER A 445 -79.25 -73.89 -3.69
N LYS A 446 -79.41 -73.49 -2.42
CA LYS A 446 -79.79 -74.37 -1.31
C LYS A 446 -81.28 -74.71 -1.38
N GLU A 447 -82.14 -73.70 -1.48
CA GLU A 447 -83.59 -73.85 -1.69
C GLU A 447 -83.91 -74.70 -2.92
N SER A 448 -83.22 -74.46 -4.05
CA SER A 448 -83.37 -75.31 -5.24
C SER A 448 -82.86 -76.74 -5.02
N GLY A 449 -81.83 -76.94 -4.20
CA GLY A 449 -81.32 -78.27 -3.85
C GLY A 449 -82.26 -79.04 -2.92
N GLU A 450 -82.85 -78.35 -1.94
CA GLU A 450 -83.88 -78.87 -1.05
C GLU A 450 -85.14 -79.25 -1.85
N HIS A 451 -85.61 -78.40 -2.76
CA HIS A 451 -86.77 -78.72 -3.61
C HIS A 451 -86.50 -79.87 -4.60
N ILE A 452 -85.27 -79.99 -5.14
CA ILE A 452 -84.87 -81.16 -5.93
C ILE A 452 -84.88 -82.43 -5.07
N ALA A 453 -84.48 -82.36 -3.79
CA ALA A 453 -84.54 -83.49 -2.87
C ALA A 453 -85.98 -83.88 -2.49
N GLU A 454 -86.90 -82.92 -2.36
CA GLU A 454 -88.35 -83.19 -2.20
C GLU A 454 -88.94 -83.87 -3.45
N LEU A 455 -88.63 -83.34 -4.64
CA LEU A 455 -89.10 -83.91 -5.91
C LEU A 455 -88.58 -85.34 -6.11
N ASN A 456 -87.30 -85.59 -5.80
CA ASN A 456 -86.73 -86.94 -5.85
C ASN A 456 -87.41 -87.89 -4.87
N GLN A 457 -87.69 -87.48 -3.63
CA GLN A 457 -88.47 -88.30 -2.68
C GLN A 457 -89.89 -88.60 -3.19
N SER A 458 -90.55 -87.63 -3.85
CA SER A 458 -91.86 -87.86 -4.47
C SER A 458 -91.80 -88.81 -5.67
N LEU A 459 -90.71 -88.76 -6.44
CA LEU A 459 -90.44 -89.65 -7.57
C LEU A 459 -90.14 -91.07 -7.08
N ASP A 460 -89.34 -91.24 -6.02
CA ASP A 460 -89.07 -92.55 -5.41
C ASP A 460 -90.34 -93.17 -4.81
N ALA A 461 -91.21 -92.37 -4.19
CA ALA A 461 -92.52 -92.82 -3.73
C ALA A 461 -93.43 -93.27 -4.90
N LEU A 462 -93.41 -92.54 -6.03
CA LEU A 462 -94.12 -92.93 -7.25
C LEU A 462 -93.53 -94.17 -7.91
N ASN A 463 -92.20 -94.31 -7.92
CA ASN A 463 -91.50 -95.50 -8.43
C ASN A 463 -91.86 -96.74 -7.59
N LEU A 464 -91.93 -96.61 -6.27
CA LEU A 464 -92.34 -97.69 -5.37
C LEU A 464 -93.83 -98.04 -5.54
N GLN A 465 -94.71 -97.06 -5.80
CA GLN A 465 -96.09 -97.33 -6.20
C GLN A 465 -96.18 -98.04 -7.56
N LEU A 466 -95.36 -97.65 -8.55
CA LEU A 466 -95.28 -98.34 -9.83
C LEU A 466 -94.76 -99.77 -9.66
N GLU A 467 -93.76 -100.01 -8.81
CA GLU A 467 -93.23 -101.34 -8.51
C GLU A 467 -94.32 -102.25 -7.90
N ILE A 468 -95.05 -101.73 -6.89
CA ILE A 468 -96.22 -102.41 -6.32
C ILE A 468 -97.24 -102.73 -7.42
N LEU A 469 -97.67 -101.74 -8.22
CA LEU A 469 -98.65 -101.94 -9.29
C LEU A 469 -98.16 -102.90 -10.39
N THR A 470 -96.86 -102.96 -10.68
CA THR A 470 -96.29 -103.97 -11.58
C THR A 470 -96.33 -105.37 -10.97
N SER A 471 -96.03 -105.52 -9.68
CA SER A 471 -96.17 -106.82 -8.99
C SER A 471 -97.64 -107.27 -8.92
N GLU A 472 -98.59 -106.36 -8.66
CA GLU A 472 -100.03 -106.66 -8.70
C GLU A 472 -100.45 -107.10 -10.11
N LYS A 473 -100.04 -106.35 -11.14
CA LYS A 473 -100.24 -106.71 -12.55
C LYS A 473 -99.66 -108.09 -12.88
N GLU A 474 -98.48 -108.44 -12.37
CA GLU A 474 -97.87 -109.76 -12.58
C GLU A 474 -98.65 -110.87 -11.87
N THR A 475 -99.12 -110.67 -10.63
CA THR A 475 -99.98 -111.67 -9.97
C THR A 475 -101.34 -111.82 -10.66
N LEU A 476 -101.89 -110.75 -11.25
CA LEU A 476 -103.08 -110.79 -12.08
C LEU A 476 -102.81 -111.50 -13.42
N HIS A 477 -101.67 -111.25 -14.06
CA HIS A 477 -101.25 -111.95 -15.27
C HIS A 477 -101.02 -113.44 -15.02
N ALA A 478 -100.48 -113.82 -13.86
CA ALA A 478 -100.37 -115.22 -13.46
C ALA A 478 -101.75 -115.89 -13.30
N LYS A 479 -102.70 -115.21 -12.65
CA LYS A 479 -104.11 -115.69 -12.52
C LYS A 479 -104.81 -115.79 -13.88
N VAL A 480 -104.57 -114.84 -14.78
CA VAL A 480 -105.08 -114.88 -16.17
C VAL A 480 -104.47 -116.04 -16.94
N ASN A 481 -103.17 -116.30 -16.81
CA ASN A 481 -102.53 -117.47 -17.43
C ASN A 481 -103.12 -118.78 -16.91
N THR A 482 -103.31 -118.95 -15.59
CA THR A 482 -103.94 -120.17 -15.06
C THR A 482 -105.37 -120.36 -15.55
N LEU A 483 -106.15 -119.27 -15.69
CA LEU A 483 -107.50 -119.35 -16.27
C LEU A 483 -107.50 -119.65 -17.78
N ILE A 484 -106.48 -119.17 -18.52
CA ILE A 484 -106.28 -119.51 -19.92
C ILE A 484 -105.94 -121.00 -20.06
N ASP A 485 -105.12 -121.56 -19.17
CA ASP A 485 -104.76 -122.98 -19.21
C ASP A 485 -105.92 -123.88 -18.73
N ASP A 486 -106.73 -123.45 -17.75
CA ASP A 486 -108.00 -124.08 -17.38
C ASP A 486 -109.00 -124.09 -18.56
N VAL A 487 -109.06 -123.02 -19.35
CA VAL A 487 -109.92 -122.93 -20.55
C VAL A 487 -109.40 -123.88 -21.64
N LYS A 488 -108.10 -123.88 -21.96
CA LYS A 488 -107.51 -124.86 -22.90
C LYS A 488 -107.82 -126.29 -22.50
N CYS A 489 -107.66 -126.63 -21.21
CA CYS A 489 -107.97 -127.96 -20.68
C CYS A 489 -109.43 -128.36 -20.91
N ARG A 490 -110.37 -127.41 -20.88
CA ARG A 490 -111.77 -127.63 -21.24
C ARG A 490 -112.00 -127.70 -22.74
N ASP A 491 -111.31 -126.91 -23.55
CA ASP A 491 -111.40 -126.97 -25.02
C ASP A 491 -110.81 -128.29 -25.55
N ASP A 492 -109.74 -128.80 -24.94
CA ASP A 492 -109.19 -130.15 -25.17
C ASP A 492 -110.20 -131.23 -24.77
N GLN A 493 -110.88 -131.08 -23.62
CA GLN A 493 -111.92 -132.00 -23.18
C GLN A 493 -113.15 -131.99 -24.11
N ILE A 494 -113.55 -130.82 -24.62
CA ILE A 494 -114.62 -130.67 -25.61
C ILE A 494 -114.20 -131.34 -26.93
N SER A 495 -112.95 -131.14 -27.36
CA SER A 495 -112.40 -131.77 -28.56
C SER A 495 -112.41 -133.31 -28.48
N GLN A 496 -112.09 -133.88 -27.31
CA GLN A 496 -112.21 -135.33 -27.06
C GLN A 496 -113.68 -135.80 -27.09
N MET A 497 -114.62 -135.00 -26.61
CA MET A 497 -116.05 -135.32 -26.70
C MET A 497 -116.59 -135.27 -28.13
N ASP A 498 -116.17 -134.29 -28.93
CA ASP A 498 -116.53 -134.19 -30.35
C ASP A 498 -115.89 -135.30 -31.20
N GLU A 499 -114.66 -135.72 -30.89
CA GLU A 499 -114.01 -136.85 -31.55
C GLU A 499 -114.72 -138.17 -31.22
N HIS A 500 -115.09 -138.41 -29.96
CA HIS A 500 -115.97 -139.52 -29.57
C HIS A 500 -117.34 -139.48 -30.27
N LEU A 501 -117.94 -138.30 -30.44
CA LEU A 501 -119.21 -138.13 -31.13
C LEU A 501 -119.08 -138.48 -32.63
N CYS A 502 -118.00 -138.04 -33.27
CA CYS A 502 -117.69 -138.38 -34.66
C CYS A 502 -117.45 -139.88 -34.84
N GLN A 503 -116.79 -140.53 -33.89
CA GLN A 503 -116.52 -141.97 -33.91
C GLN A 503 -117.82 -142.79 -33.77
N LEU A 504 -118.71 -142.39 -32.85
CA LEU A 504 -120.05 -142.99 -32.71
C LEU A 504 -120.90 -142.81 -33.99
N HIS A 505 -120.84 -141.64 -34.63
CA HIS A 505 -121.50 -141.40 -35.91
C HIS A 505 -120.94 -142.29 -37.05
N LEU A 506 -119.64 -142.61 -37.03
CA LEU A 506 -119.02 -143.52 -37.99
C LEU A 506 -119.53 -144.96 -37.80
N GLU A 507 -119.51 -145.48 -36.57
CA GLU A 507 -120.05 -146.82 -36.24
C GLU A 507 -121.53 -146.94 -36.63
N HIS A 508 -122.34 -145.90 -36.36
CA HIS A 508 -123.73 -145.84 -36.79
C HIS A 508 -123.88 -145.87 -38.32
N ALA A 509 -123.00 -145.20 -39.07
CA ALA A 509 -123.03 -145.23 -40.53
C ALA A 509 -122.66 -146.61 -41.10
N GLU A 510 -121.65 -147.29 -40.55
CA GLU A 510 -121.26 -148.64 -40.94
C GLU A 510 -122.37 -149.67 -40.65
N LEU A 511 -123.00 -149.58 -39.47
CA LEU A 511 -124.15 -150.41 -39.12
C LEU A 511 -125.34 -150.21 -40.08
N ILE A 512 -125.61 -148.98 -40.50
CA ILE A 512 -126.66 -148.68 -41.50
C ILE A 512 -126.32 -149.33 -42.85
N ILE A 513 -125.07 -149.25 -43.31
CA ILE A 513 -124.63 -149.91 -44.56
C ILE A 513 -124.88 -151.41 -44.47
N GLY A 514 -124.39 -152.09 -43.42
CA GLY A 514 -124.56 -153.53 -43.22
C GLY A 514 -126.03 -153.98 -43.17
N ILE A 515 -126.91 -153.18 -42.55
CA ILE A 515 -128.36 -153.44 -42.55
C ILE A 515 -128.95 -153.35 -43.97
N THR A 516 -128.55 -152.37 -44.79
CA THR A 516 -129.06 -152.25 -46.17
C THR A 516 -128.56 -153.37 -47.09
N GLU A 517 -127.36 -153.89 -46.87
CA GLU A 517 -126.83 -155.03 -47.62
C GLU A 517 -127.54 -156.34 -47.24
N ALA A 518 -127.78 -156.56 -45.94
CA ALA A 518 -128.58 -157.69 -45.47
C ALA A 518 -130.02 -157.64 -46.02
N GLN A 519 -130.63 -156.46 -46.12
CA GLN A 519 -131.95 -156.28 -46.74
C GLN A 519 -131.97 -156.60 -48.24
N LYS A 520 -130.91 -156.25 -49.00
CA LYS A 520 -130.78 -156.63 -50.42
C LYS A 520 -130.69 -158.15 -50.58
N ALA A 521 -129.82 -158.81 -49.79
CA ALA A 521 -129.68 -160.27 -49.82
C ALA A 521 -130.99 -160.98 -49.46
N ALA A 522 -131.73 -160.48 -48.47
CA ALA A 522 -133.06 -161.00 -48.12
C ALA A 522 -134.08 -160.82 -49.26
N ALA A 523 -134.03 -159.71 -50.02
CA ALA A 523 -134.91 -159.48 -51.16
C ALA A 523 -134.61 -160.42 -52.35
N GLU A 524 -133.33 -160.72 -52.63
CA GLU A 524 -132.94 -161.69 -53.66
C GLU A 524 -133.34 -163.12 -53.28
N LEU A 525 -133.13 -163.53 -52.04
CA LEU A 525 -133.62 -164.81 -51.50
C LEU A 525 -135.15 -164.91 -51.61
N SER A 526 -135.87 -163.84 -51.26
CA SER A 526 -137.34 -163.79 -51.37
C SER A 526 -137.84 -163.89 -52.82
N LYS A 527 -137.10 -163.33 -53.79
CA LYS A 527 -137.38 -163.51 -55.22
C LYS A 527 -137.14 -164.97 -55.64
N ARG A 528 -136.04 -165.58 -55.18
CA ARG A 528 -135.67 -166.95 -55.55
C ARG A 528 -136.62 -168.00 -54.98
N VAL A 529 -137.17 -167.78 -53.78
CA VAL A 529 -138.24 -168.62 -53.20
C VAL A 529 -139.48 -168.60 -54.10
N ARG A 530 -139.94 -167.41 -54.52
CA ARG A 530 -141.13 -167.26 -55.38
C ARG A 530 -140.98 -168.00 -56.72
N GLU A 531 -139.82 -167.89 -57.36
CA GLU A 531 -139.51 -168.61 -58.61
C GLU A 531 -139.62 -170.14 -58.45
N LEU A 532 -139.20 -170.67 -57.28
CA LEU A 532 -139.31 -172.09 -56.94
C LEU A 532 -140.75 -172.50 -56.57
N GLU A 533 -141.51 -171.64 -55.88
CA GLU A 533 -142.92 -171.88 -55.55
C GLU A 533 -143.80 -171.96 -56.81
N GLU A 534 -143.58 -171.08 -57.79
CA GLU A 534 -144.26 -171.12 -59.09
C GLU A 534 -143.95 -172.41 -59.89
N GLU A 535 -142.70 -172.89 -59.83
CA GLU A 535 -142.27 -174.12 -60.49
C GLU A 535 -142.84 -175.37 -59.79
N VAL A 536 -142.82 -175.40 -58.45
CA VAL A 536 -143.51 -176.43 -57.65
C VAL A 536 -145.02 -176.42 -57.93
N HIS A 537 -145.63 -175.25 -58.15
CA HIS A 537 -147.04 -175.16 -58.52
C HIS A 537 -147.31 -175.77 -59.91
N ARG A 538 -146.49 -175.47 -60.92
CA ARG A 538 -146.59 -176.10 -62.26
C ARG A 538 -146.51 -177.63 -62.18
N GLN A 539 -145.48 -178.16 -61.53
CA GLN A 539 -145.31 -179.62 -61.38
C GLN A 539 -146.49 -180.27 -60.64
N LYS A 540 -147.06 -179.59 -59.66
CA LYS A 540 -148.22 -180.08 -58.89
C LYS A 540 -149.51 -180.14 -59.72
N VAL A 541 -149.65 -179.29 -60.75
CA VAL A 541 -150.75 -179.35 -61.72
C VAL A 541 -150.58 -180.53 -62.68
N GLU A 542 -149.39 -180.74 -63.26
CA GLU A 542 -149.15 -181.91 -64.13
C GLU A 542 -149.36 -183.25 -63.37
N ILE A 543 -148.92 -183.32 -62.11
CA ILE A 543 -149.15 -184.47 -61.23
C ILE A 543 -150.65 -184.65 -60.90
N SER A 544 -151.41 -183.56 -60.78
CA SER A 544 -152.87 -183.59 -60.58
C SER A 544 -153.58 -184.21 -61.79
N ASP A 545 -153.31 -183.70 -62.98
CA ASP A 545 -154.00 -184.11 -64.21
C ASP A 545 -153.61 -185.54 -64.61
N GLY A 546 -152.33 -185.88 -64.45
CA GLY A 546 -151.83 -187.26 -64.58
C GLY A 546 -152.36 -188.24 -63.52
N ALA A 547 -152.95 -187.74 -62.42
CA ALA A 547 -153.67 -188.54 -61.44
C ALA A 547 -155.18 -188.61 -61.73
N GLU A 548 -155.79 -187.56 -62.27
CA GLU A 548 -157.20 -187.59 -62.68
C GLU A 548 -157.42 -188.49 -63.90
N GLY A 549 -156.52 -188.48 -64.89
CA GLY A 549 -156.56 -189.42 -66.01
C GLY A 549 -156.49 -190.90 -65.55
N LYS A 550 -155.77 -191.19 -64.46
CA LYS A 550 -155.75 -192.53 -63.83
C LYS A 550 -157.07 -192.83 -63.10
N ARG A 551 -157.67 -191.85 -62.44
CA ARG A 551 -159.01 -191.99 -61.82
C ARG A 551 -160.11 -192.20 -62.87
N GLU A 552 -160.04 -191.53 -64.02
CA GLU A 552 -160.96 -191.73 -65.14
C GLU A 552 -160.81 -193.13 -65.75
N ALA A 553 -159.57 -193.57 -66.00
CA ALA A 553 -159.31 -194.94 -66.49
C ALA A 553 -159.85 -196.02 -65.54
N ILE A 554 -159.76 -195.81 -64.21
CA ILE A 554 -160.37 -196.69 -63.21
C ILE A 554 -161.90 -196.60 -63.25
N ARG A 555 -162.50 -195.41 -63.39
CA ARG A 555 -163.96 -195.23 -63.51
C ARG A 555 -164.52 -195.93 -64.76
N GLN A 556 -163.83 -195.83 -65.90
CA GLN A 556 -164.11 -196.59 -67.14
C GLN A 556 -164.04 -198.11 -66.90
N LEU A 557 -163.00 -198.59 -66.22
CA LEU A 557 -162.83 -200.01 -65.91
C LEU A 557 -163.96 -200.54 -65.01
N CYS A 558 -164.32 -199.81 -63.95
CA CYS A 558 -165.46 -200.15 -63.09
C CYS A 558 -166.78 -200.24 -63.86
N PHE A 559 -167.03 -199.30 -64.77
CA PHE A 559 -168.24 -199.32 -65.62
C PHE A 559 -168.29 -200.57 -66.52
N SER A 560 -167.16 -200.99 -67.08
CA SER A 560 -167.07 -202.24 -67.84
C SER A 560 -167.30 -203.49 -66.97
N LEU A 561 -166.84 -203.47 -65.72
CA LEU A 561 -167.03 -204.56 -64.76
C LEU A 561 -168.49 -204.70 -64.29
N GLU A 562 -169.21 -203.59 -64.08
CA GLU A 562 -170.64 -203.65 -63.76
C GLU A 562 -171.48 -204.12 -64.96
N HIS A 563 -171.09 -203.80 -66.20
CA HIS A 563 -171.74 -204.38 -67.39
C HIS A 563 -171.61 -205.92 -67.43
N TYR A 564 -170.46 -206.48 -67.06
CA TYR A 564 -170.29 -207.93 -66.92
C TYR A 564 -171.02 -208.52 -65.70
N ARG A 565 -171.17 -207.75 -64.61
CA ARG A 565 -171.97 -208.14 -63.44
C ARG A 565 -173.42 -208.40 -63.86
N ASP A 566 -174.02 -207.49 -64.60
CA ASP A 566 -175.43 -207.55 -64.98
C ASP A 566 -175.71 -208.66 -66.01
N GLY A 567 -174.84 -208.83 -67.03
CA GLY A 567 -174.97 -209.90 -68.01
C GLY A 567 -174.90 -211.31 -67.40
N TYR A 568 -174.06 -211.52 -66.39
CA TYR A 568 -173.96 -212.82 -65.71
C TYR A 568 -175.14 -213.11 -64.78
N HIS A 569 -175.75 -212.07 -64.19
CA HIS A 569 -177.00 -212.22 -63.43
C HIS A 569 -178.16 -212.69 -64.31
N GLN A 570 -178.30 -212.14 -65.51
CA GLN A 570 -179.33 -212.56 -66.48
C GLN A 570 -179.17 -214.04 -66.88
N LEU A 571 -177.94 -214.50 -67.10
CA LEU A 571 -177.68 -215.91 -67.45
C LEU A 571 -177.98 -216.89 -66.30
N ARG A 572 -177.79 -216.47 -65.03
CA ARG A 572 -177.93 -217.36 -63.88
C ARG A 572 -179.36 -217.51 -63.37
N GLN A 573 -180.26 -216.57 -63.70
CA GLN A 573 -181.68 -216.65 -63.32
C GLN A 573 -182.49 -217.61 -64.21
N LEU A 574 -181.96 -217.98 -65.39
CA LEU A 574 -182.57 -218.89 -66.37
C LEU A 574 -182.60 -220.40 -65.96
N LEU A 575 -182.29 -220.74 -64.70
CA LEU A 575 -182.15 -222.14 -64.23
C LEU A 575 -183.03 -222.51 -63.02
N GLN A 576 -184.10 -221.75 -62.74
CA GLN A 576 -185.28 -222.33 -62.08
C GLN A 576 -186.09 -223.17 -63.09
N GLY A 577 -186.85 -224.18 -62.64
CA GLY A 577 -187.45 -225.16 -63.53
C GLY A 577 -188.90 -225.57 -63.23
N HIS A 578 -189.50 -226.27 -64.19
CA HIS A 578 -190.69 -227.13 -64.11
C HIS A 578 -190.41 -228.39 -64.97
N LYS A 579 -191.12 -229.52 -64.95
CA LYS A 579 -192.40 -229.96 -64.32
C LYS A 579 -192.43 -229.76 -62.79
N ARG A 580 -193.59 -229.76 -62.11
CA ARG A 580 -194.90 -230.41 -62.39
C ARG A 580 -196.10 -229.43 -62.27
N PRO A 581 -197.33 -229.83 -62.68
CA PRO A 581 -198.52 -228.95 -62.71
C PRO A 581 -199.10 -228.72 -61.30
N VAL A 582 -199.89 -227.66 -61.08
CA VAL A 582 -201.35 -227.54 -61.36
C VAL A 582 -201.73 -226.20 -62.02
N VAL A 583 -202.82 -225.96 -62.78
CA VAL A 583 -204.11 -226.64 -63.09
C VAL A 583 -205.16 -226.60 -61.96
N MET A 584 -206.11 -225.66 -61.88
CA MET A 584 -206.56 -224.58 -62.81
C MET A 584 -207.11 -223.32 -62.09
N ALA A 585 -207.49 -223.43 -60.82
CA ALA A 585 -208.37 -222.48 -60.13
C ALA A 585 -207.67 -221.80 -58.95
N THR A 586 -208.20 -220.61 -58.60
CA THR A 586 -207.90 -219.79 -57.40
C THR A 586 -206.43 -219.57 -57.10
#